data_AF-A0A7T7KKK1-F1
#
_entry.id   AF-A0A7T7KKK1-F1
#
_cell.length_a   1.000
_cell.length_b   1.000
_cell.length_c   1.000
_cell.angle_alpha   90.00
_cell.angle_beta   90.00
_cell.angle_gamma   90.00
#
_symmetry.space_group_name_H-M   'P 1'
#
loop_
_entity.id
_entity.type
_entity.pdbx_description
1 polymer ?
#
loop_
_entity_poly.entity_id
_entity_poly.type
_entity_poly.pdbx_seq_one_letter_code
_entity_poly.pdbx_strand_id
1 'polypeptide(L)'
;MIQRLVIDSNMLQSEYLRHFLDTSSTNFAVLPDFAWFEIYKQRSIEAVASALSVIGDFPEQIVVLKSGRDIAEIDPRMPAMLPLMQYGDAADSIREMVNILNGPSRNEPAIRDQLDRLWDGAVNSLPGMLEGAQDIMTSLPEMSEQMFKAQHLRIIRQNSRFTPEMFSSIFGAADQIWETLSDGGRHRSAPSAFDEHKTHTYLYRYALALVIYLLWWIRNGNQPQKRLERTRNDLIDLSFAVYGTYYEGLMTSDKKAGWMYENLRLALGAVEGEMTTMR
;
A
#
# COMPACT_ATOMS: atom_id res chain seq x y z
N MET A 1 23.05 8.00 -4.88
CA MET A 1 21.91 7.37 -5.57
C MET A 1 20.66 7.88 -4.89
N ILE A 2 19.64 8.30 -5.63
CA ILE A 2 18.37 8.74 -5.02
C ILE A 2 17.69 7.51 -4.40
N GLN A 3 17.21 7.62 -3.17
CA GLN A 3 16.44 6.56 -2.51
C GLN A 3 15.07 7.09 -2.13
N ARG A 4 14.00 6.39 -2.50
CA ARG A 4 12.64 6.70 -2.08
C ARG A 4 12.06 5.50 -1.37
N LEU A 5 11.69 5.68 -0.12
CA LEU A 5 11.11 4.61 0.70
C LEU A 5 9.67 4.97 1.04
N VAL A 6 8.76 4.03 0.81
CA VAL A 6 7.40 4.14 1.34
C VAL A 6 7.47 3.99 2.85
N ILE A 7 6.92 4.96 3.57
CA ILE A 7 6.97 5.01 5.03
C ILE A 7 5.63 4.54 5.57
N ASP A 8 5.65 3.42 6.27
CA ASP A 8 4.53 2.96 7.08
C ASP A 8 4.22 3.97 8.18
N SER A 9 2.95 4.16 8.53
CA SER A 9 2.55 5.12 9.57
C SER A 9 3.26 4.86 10.91
N ASN A 10 3.55 3.58 11.22
CA ASN A 10 4.26 3.20 12.44
C ASN A 10 5.73 3.67 12.50
N MET A 11 6.28 4.16 11.37
CA MET A 11 7.64 4.66 11.27
C MET A 11 7.76 6.19 11.25
N LEU A 12 6.63 6.92 11.18
CA LEU A 12 6.61 8.38 11.01
C LEU A 12 7.31 9.15 12.14
N GLN A 13 7.38 8.56 13.33
CA GLN A 13 7.99 9.16 14.52
C GLN A 13 9.34 8.51 14.87
N SER A 14 9.85 7.63 14.01
CA SER A 14 11.03 6.83 14.33
C SER A 14 12.33 7.60 14.11
N GLU A 15 13.31 7.35 14.99
CA GLU A 15 14.70 7.79 14.79
C GLU A 15 15.31 7.21 13.51
N TYR A 16 14.82 6.04 13.06
CA TYR A 16 15.27 5.43 11.82
C TYR A 16 14.87 6.27 10.59
N LEU A 17 13.64 6.77 10.54
CA LEU A 17 13.20 7.70 9.49
C LEU A 17 14.01 9.00 9.51
N ARG A 18 14.22 9.58 10.70
CA ARG A 18 15.02 10.80 10.87
C ARG A 18 16.44 10.60 10.36
N HIS A 19 17.09 9.51 10.78
CA HIS A 19 18.44 9.18 10.32
C HIS A 19 18.50 8.97 8.81
N PHE A 20 17.52 8.27 8.23
CA PHE A 20 17.43 8.07 6.79
C PHE A 20 17.37 9.40 6.02
N LEU A 21 16.54 10.35 6.46
CA LEU A 21 16.39 11.66 5.82
C LEU A 21 17.64 12.53 6.01
N ASP A 22 18.22 12.54 7.21
CA ASP A 22 19.41 13.32 7.57
C ASP A 22 20.68 12.83 6.84
N THR A 23 20.75 11.53 6.54
CA THR A 23 21.92 10.91 5.88
C THR A 23 22.18 11.48 4.49
N SER A 24 21.14 11.89 3.75
CA SER A 24 21.29 12.47 2.42
C SER A 24 20.06 13.25 2.00
N SER A 25 20.25 14.45 1.43
CA SER A 25 19.19 15.24 0.81
C SER A 25 18.55 14.58 -0.42
N THR A 26 19.12 13.48 -0.91
CA THR A 26 18.55 12.67 -2.00
C THR A 26 17.72 11.47 -1.50
N ASN A 27 17.51 11.35 -0.19
CA ASN A 27 16.65 10.35 0.41
C ASN A 27 15.26 10.95 0.60
N PHE A 28 14.22 10.27 0.11
CA PHE A 28 12.85 10.74 0.15
C PHE A 28 11.94 9.76 0.90
N ALA A 29 11.10 10.32 1.77
CA ALA A 29 10.02 9.61 2.42
C ALA A 29 8.75 9.72 1.57
N VAL A 30 8.20 8.59 1.15
CA VAL A 30 6.98 8.51 0.35
C VAL A 30 5.81 8.14 1.25
N LEU A 31 4.80 9.02 1.30
CA LEU A 31 3.63 8.91 2.18
C LEU A 31 2.38 8.57 1.36
N PRO A 32 1.85 7.34 1.47
CA PRO A 32 0.59 6.98 0.83
C PRO A 32 -0.63 7.60 1.52
N ASP A 33 -1.77 7.56 0.84
CA ASP A 33 -3.07 8.01 1.35
C ASP A 33 -3.43 7.37 2.71
N PHE A 34 -3.14 6.08 2.88
CA PHE A 34 -3.41 5.38 4.13
C PHE A 34 -2.57 5.86 5.33
N ALA A 35 -1.37 6.42 5.11
CA ALA A 35 -0.59 7.01 6.20
C ALA A 35 -1.34 8.21 6.81
N TRP A 36 -1.94 9.04 5.96
CA TRP A 36 -2.75 10.18 6.39
C TRP A 36 -4.06 9.73 7.06
N PHE A 37 -4.71 8.70 6.52
CA PHE A 37 -5.88 8.10 7.16
C PHE A 37 -5.56 7.67 8.61
N GLU A 38 -4.44 6.98 8.84
CA GLU A 38 -4.06 6.51 10.17
C GLU A 38 -3.70 7.64 11.14
N ILE A 39 -3.09 8.72 10.64
CA ILE A 39 -2.85 9.95 11.41
C ILE A 39 -4.19 10.57 11.83
N TYR A 40 -5.11 10.81 10.90
CA TYR A 40 -6.37 11.51 11.17
C TYR A 40 -7.37 10.67 11.96
N LYS A 41 -7.31 9.33 11.89
CA LYS A 41 -8.14 8.42 12.69
C LYS A 41 -7.99 8.66 14.21
N GLN A 42 -6.87 9.21 14.66
CA GLN A 42 -6.60 9.45 16.09
C GLN A 42 -7.38 10.64 16.66
N ARG A 43 -7.96 11.51 15.81
CA ARG A 43 -8.77 12.68 16.20
C ARG A 43 -8.11 13.57 17.26
N SER A 44 -6.81 13.80 17.15
CA SER A 44 -6.04 14.65 18.08
C SER A 44 -5.05 15.52 17.32
N ILE A 45 -4.99 16.81 17.71
CA ILE A 45 -4.02 17.77 17.19
C ILE A 45 -2.60 17.32 17.55
N GLU A 46 -2.41 16.86 18.79
CA GLU A 46 -1.14 16.37 19.30
C GLU A 46 -0.68 15.13 18.53
N ALA A 47 -1.60 14.22 18.18
CA ALA A 47 -1.28 13.06 17.35
C ALA A 47 -0.82 13.47 15.94
N VAL A 48 -1.51 14.42 15.30
CA VAL A 48 -1.11 14.95 13.99
C VAL A 48 0.25 15.64 14.09
N ALA A 49 0.44 16.53 15.06
CA ALA A 49 1.71 17.22 15.28
C ALA A 49 2.86 16.24 15.56
N SER A 50 2.62 15.21 16.37
CA SER A 50 3.61 14.16 16.67
C SER A 50 3.98 13.36 15.43
N ALA A 51 3.00 12.98 14.60
CA ALA A 51 3.25 12.28 13.34
C ALA A 51 4.07 13.11 12.34
N LEU A 52 3.94 14.43 12.40
CA LEU A 52 4.70 15.36 11.57
C LEU A 52 6.09 15.71 12.13
N SER A 53 6.42 15.29 13.35
CA SER A 53 7.64 15.73 14.06
C SER A 53 8.95 15.43 13.32
N VAL A 54 9.02 14.33 12.55
CA VAL A 54 10.20 14.01 11.74
C VAL A 54 10.07 14.63 10.36
N ILE A 55 9.00 14.34 9.63
CA ILE A 55 8.84 14.78 8.24
C ILE A 55 8.73 16.30 8.09
N GLY A 56 8.29 17.00 9.15
CA GLY A 56 8.23 18.45 9.23
C GLY A 56 9.60 19.13 9.27
N ASP A 57 10.65 18.43 9.70
CA ASP A 57 12.02 18.93 9.69
C ASP A 57 12.68 18.78 8.30
N PHE A 58 12.14 17.91 7.44
CA PHE A 58 12.67 17.59 6.11
C PHE A 58 11.63 17.74 4.99
N PRO A 59 10.89 18.87 4.89
CA PRO A 59 9.74 18.99 3.98
C PRO A 59 10.09 18.79 2.49
N GLU A 60 11.30 19.18 2.06
CA GLU A 60 11.79 19.00 0.69
C GLU A 60 12.05 17.54 0.31
N GLN A 61 12.10 16.64 1.29
CA GLN A 61 12.37 15.21 1.12
C GLN A 61 11.09 14.38 1.24
N ILE A 62 9.91 15.00 1.26
CA ILE A 62 8.64 14.30 1.41
C ILE A 62 7.87 14.26 0.10
N VAL A 63 7.45 13.06 -0.28
CA VAL A 63 6.58 12.80 -1.43
C VAL A 63 5.24 12.33 -0.90
N VAL A 64 4.14 12.99 -1.27
CA VAL A 64 2.79 12.57 -0.90
C VAL A 64 2.10 11.96 -2.11
N LEU A 65 1.53 10.76 -1.95
CA LEU A 65 0.84 10.06 -3.02
C LEU A 65 -0.64 10.41 -3.07
N LYS A 66 -1.19 10.36 -4.28
CA LYS A 66 -2.64 10.33 -4.53
C LYS A 66 -3.27 9.06 -3.98
N SER A 67 -4.59 9.01 -3.97
CA SER A 67 -5.29 7.84 -3.45
C SER A 67 -5.04 6.60 -4.30
N GLY A 68 -5.18 5.41 -3.71
CA GLY A 68 -5.07 4.15 -4.45
C GLY A 68 -6.07 4.06 -5.60
N ARG A 69 -7.24 4.71 -5.47
CA ARG A 69 -8.24 4.87 -6.53
C ARG A 69 -7.71 5.72 -7.68
N ASP A 70 -7.14 6.89 -7.40
CA ASP A 70 -6.61 7.77 -8.46
C ASP A 70 -5.43 7.11 -9.17
N ILE A 71 -4.58 6.41 -8.42
CA ILE A 71 -3.43 5.69 -8.95
C ILE A 71 -3.87 4.50 -9.81
N ALA A 72 -4.97 3.82 -9.45
CA ALA A 72 -5.55 2.75 -10.25
C ALA A 72 -6.03 3.21 -11.63
N GLU A 73 -6.32 4.50 -11.82
CA GLU A 73 -6.73 5.07 -13.12
C GLU A 73 -5.55 5.49 -14.01
N ILE A 74 -4.32 5.49 -13.47
CA ILE A 74 -3.12 5.85 -14.23
C ILE A 74 -2.81 4.74 -15.24
N ASP A 75 -2.62 5.14 -16.50
CA ASP A 75 -2.17 4.24 -17.55
C ASP A 75 -0.70 3.82 -17.29
N PRO A 76 -0.42 2.52 -17.06
CA PRO A 76 0.92 2.03 -16.75
C PRO A 76 1.92 2.17 -17.91
N ARG A 77 1.43 2.48 -19.12
CA ARG A 77 2.26 2.70 -20.32
C ARG A 77 2.89 4.08 -20.35
N MET A 78 2.46 4.99 -19.47
CA MET A 78 2.96 6.35 -19.42
C MET A 78 4.39 6.40 -18.86
N PRO A 79 5.37 6.98 -19.60
CA PRO A 79 6.78 7.02 -19.16
C PRO A 79 7.02 7.74 -17.82
N ALA A 80 6.07 8.57 -17.38
CA ALA A 80 6.14 9.36 -16.15
C ALA A 80 5.14 8.90 -15.08
N MET A 81 4.91 7.58 -14.97
CA MET A 81 3.94 7.02 -14.02
C MET A 81 4.19 7.46 -12.57
N LEU A 82 5.45 7.39 -12.08
CA LEU A 82 5.76 7.76 -10.68
C LEU A 82 5.42 9.23 -10.36
N PRO A 83 5.83 10.24 -11.16
CA PRO A 83 5.36 11.61 -10.96
C PRO A 83 3.83 11.76 -10.98
N LEU A 84 3.11 11.00 -11.81
CA LEU A 84 1.64 11.08 -11.88
C LEU A 84 0.95 10.55 -10.60
N MET A 85 1.62 9.70 -9.83
CA MET A 85 1.13 9.19 -8.54
C MET A 85 1.21 10.22 -7.41
N GLN A 86 1.92 11.34 -7.60
CA GLN A 86 2.29 12.27 -6.53
C GLN A 86 1.47 13.56 -6.56
N TYR A 87 1.29 14.20 -5.41
CA TYR A 87 0.90 15.61 -5.32
C TYR A 87 2.13 16.51 -5.49
N GLY A 88 1.97 17.65 -6.18
CA GLY A 88 3.10 18.51 -6.57
C GLY A 88 3.55 19.52 -5.50
N ASP A 89 2.75 19.74 -4.46
CA ASP A 89 2.87 20.81 -3.47
C ASP A 89 3.17 20.30 -2.05
N ALA A 90 3.58 19.04 -1.91
CA ALA A 90 3.76 18.36 -0.62
C ALA A 90 4.64 19.13 0.38
N ALA A 91 5.79 19.66 -0.07
CA ALA A 91 6.74 20.34 0.81
C ALA A 91 6.13 21.63 1.43
N ASP A 92 5.41 22.40 0.62
CA ASP A 92 4.75 23.63 1.06
C ASP A 92 3.59 23.33 2.00
N SER A 93 2.76 22.33 1.65
CA SER A 93 1.66 21.89 2.52
C SER A 93 2.15 21.37 3.88
N ILE A 94 3.25 20.63 3.92
CA ILE A 94 3.84 20.12 5.18
C ILE A 94 4.36 21.27 6.02
N ARG A 95 5.10 22.22 5.43
CA ARG A 95 5.57 23.42 6.14
C ARG A 95 4.42 24.21 6.75
N GLU A 96 3.39 24.47 5.94
CA GLU A 96 2.21 25.21 6.39
C GLU A 96 1.54 24.48 7.56
N MET A 97 1.31 23.17 7.44
CA MET A 97 0.68 22.38 8.48
C MET A 97 1.51 22.34 9.78
N VAL A 98 2.83 22.18 9.69
CA VAL A 98 3.72 22.22 10.86
C VAL A 98 3.68 23.59 11.53
N ASN A 99 3.73 24.68 10.76
CA ASN A 99 3.66 26.04 11.28
C ASN A 99 2.31 26.31 11.99
N ILE A 100 1.20 25.85 11.41
CA ILE A 100 -0.13 25.99 12.01
C ILE A 100 -0.19 25.21 13.33
N LEU A 101 0.20 23.93 13.33
CA LEU A 101 0.03 23.03 14.48
C LEU A 101 0.96 23.37 15.65
N ASN A 102 2.16 23.87 15.36
CA ASN A 102 3.12 24.33 16.38
C ASN A 102 2.93 25.80 16.77
N GLY A 103 2.16 26.56 16.00
CA GLY A 103 1.93 27.98 16.19
C GLY A 103 0.73 28.33 17.09
N PRO A 104 0.51 29.63 17.34
CA PRO A 104 -0.66 30.11 18.08
C PRO A 104 -1.98 29.82 17.36
N SER A 105 -1.93 29.71 16.02
CA SER A 105 -3.10 29.47 15.16
C SER A 105 -3.73 28.08 15.31
N ARG A 106 -3.04 27.11 15.95
CA ARG A 106 -3.57 25.74 16.15
C ARG A 106 -4.94 25.67 16.83
N ASN A 107 -5.29 26.70 17.60
CA ASN A 107 -6.55 26.78 18.34
C ASN A 107 -7.60 27.64 17.65
N GLU A 108 -7.30 28.22 16.49
CA GLU A 108 -8.26 29.02 15.75
C GLU A 108 -9.46 28.17 15.31
N PRO A 109 -10.70 28.71 15.39
CA PRO A 109 -11.90 27.96 15.01
C PRO A 109 -11.84 27.39 13.60
N ALA A 110 -11.31 28.14 12.63
CA ALA A 110 -11.20 27.68 11.24
C ALA A 110 -10.30 26.44 11.09
N ILE A 111 -9.20 26.36 11.85
CA ILE A 111 -8.29 25.21 11.86
C ILE A 111 -8.97 24.00 12.52
N ARG A 112 -9.69 24.22 13.63
CA ARG A 112 -10.49 23.16 14.27
C ARG A 112 -11.55 22.61 13.33
N ASP A 113 -12.30 23.48 12.66
CA ASP A 113 -13.33 23.08 11.69
C ASP A 113 -12.74 22.29 10.51
N GLN A 114 -11.54 22.66 10.06
CA GLN A 114 -10.84 21.92 8.99
C GLN A 114 -10.37 20.55 9.47
N LEU A 115 -9.80 20.45 10.67
CA LEU A 115 -9.38 19.19 11.26
C LEU A 115 -10.58 18.27 11.54
N ASP A 116 -11.70 18.83 12.00
CA ASP A 116 -12.95 18.07 12.18
C ASP A 116 -13.42 17.47 10.85
N ARG A 117 -13.38 18.24 9.75
CA ARG A 117 -13.66 17.71 8.40
C ARG A 117 -12.70 16.61 7.98
N LEU A 118 -11.40 16.74 8.28
CA LEU A 118 -10.40 15.72 7.94
C LEU A 118 -10.57 14.44 8.78
N TRP A 119 -10.88 14.59 10.07
CA TRP A 119 -11.17 13.48 10.98
C TRP A 119 -12.44 12.72 10.56
N ASP A 120 -13.53 13.45 10.31
CA ASP A 120 -14.78 12.85 9.83
C ASP A 120 -14.58 12.23 8.44
N GLY A 121 -13.81 12.90 7.57
CA GLY A 121 -13.43 12.39 6.27
C GLY A 121 -12.70 11.04 6.38
N ALA A 122 -11.69 10.93 7.22
CA ALA A 122 -10.94 9.70 7.42
C ALA A 122 -11.84 8.56 7.93
N VAL A 123 -12.67 8.82 8.94
CA VAL A 123 -13.58 7.80 9.51
C VAL A 123 -14.58 7.30 8.46
N ASN A 124 -15.10 8.21 7.63
CA ASN A 124 -16.15 7.91 6.66
C ASN A 124 -15.63 7.40 5.30
N SER A 125 -14.38 7.68 4.93
CA SER A 125 -13.80 7.28 3.63
C SER A 125 -13.34 5.83 3.59
N LEU A 126 -12.97 5.25 4.74
CA LEU A 126 -12.35 3.91 4.77
C LEU A 126 -13.22 2.79 4.15
N PRO A 127 -14.55 2.75 4.33
CA PRO A 127 -15.39 1.78 3.62
C PRO A 127 -15.29 1.90 2.09
N GLY A 128 -15.28 3.12 1.54
CA GLY A 128 -15.14 3.36 0.10
C GLY A 128 -13.72 3.12 -0.43
N MET A 129 -12.69 3.29 0.40
CA MET A 129 -11.30 2.98 0.06
C MET A 129 -11.03 1.47 -0.04
N LEU A 130 -11.84 0.66 0.64
CA LEU A 130 -11.72 -0.81 0.70
C LEU A 130 -12.87 -1.55 -0.01
N GLU A 131 -13.71 -0.81 -0.73
CA GLU A 131 -14.87 -1.34 -1.45
C GLU A 131 -14.40 -2.39 -2.48
N GLY A 132 -15.11 -3.53 -2.56
CA GLY A 132 -14.72 -4.70 -3.37
C GLY A 132 -13.61 -5.56 -2.76
N ALA A 133 -12.58 -4.97 -2.15
CA ALA A 133 -11.49 -5.71 -1.51
C ALA A 133 -11.96 -6.51 -0.28
N GLN A 134 -12.93 -6.00 0.49
CA GLN A 134 -13.51 -6.71 1.64
C GLN A 134 -14.28 -7.97 1.24
N ASP A 135 -15.00 -7.92 0.11
CA ASP A 135 -15.76 -9.07 -0.39
C ASP A 135 -14.80 -10.16 -0.85
N ILE A 136 -13.79 -9.80 -1.64
CA ILE A 136 -12.70 -10.71 -2.05
C ILE A 136 -12.04 -11.34 -0.83
N MET A 137 -11.72 -10.54 0.19
CA MET A 137 -11.14 -11.02 1.43
C MET A 137 -11.98 -12.07 2.16
N THR A 138 -13.30 -11.91 2.12
CA THR A 138 -14.24 -12.84 2.74
C THR A 138 -14.28 -14.17 1.98
N SER A 139 -14.04 -14.15 0.67
CA SER A 139 -13.96 -15.33 -0.20
C SER A 139 -12.61 -16.04 -0.21
N LEU A 140 -11.54 -15.44 0.35
CA LEU A 140 -10.19 -16.03 0.36
C LEU A 140 -10.11 -17.48 0.90
N PRO A 141 -10.86 -17.90 1.95
CA PRO A 141 -10.89 -19.30 2.36
C PRO A 141 -11.38 -20.25 1.26
N GLU A 142 -12.46 -19.89 0.58
CA GLU A 142 -13.02 -20.70 -0.52
C GLU A 142 -12.04 -20.72 -1.70
N MET A 143 -11.43 -19.58 -2.02
CA MET A 143 -10.38 -19.51 -3.04
C MET A 143 -9.20 -20.43 -2.70
N SER A 144 -8.77 -20.48 -1.45
CA SER A 144 -7.70 -21.39 -1.01
C SER A 144 -8.00 -22.85 -1.29
N GLU A 145 -9.23 -23.28 -1.05
CA GLU A 145 -9.67 -24.67 -1.27
C GLU A 145 -9.71 -25.02 -2.75
N GLN A 146 -10.06 -24.06 -3.61
CA GLN A 146 -10.09 -24.22 -5.06
C GLN A 146 -8.69 -24.15 -5.69
N MET A 147 -7.81 -23.29 -5.18
CA MET A 147 -6.47 -23.06 -5.71
C MET A 147 -5.46 -24.16 -5.32
N PHE A 148 -5.55 -24.69 -4.09
CA PHE A 148 -4.48 -25.50 -3.53
C PHE A 148 -4.93 -26.91 -3.10
N LYS A 149 -4.29 -27.91 -3.70
CA LYS A 149 -4.37 -29.31 -3.24
C LYS A 149 -3.67 -29.48 -1.88
N ALA A 150 -4.00 -30.55 -1.15
CA ALA A 150 -3.38 -30.86 0.15
C ALA A 150 -1.83 -30.89 0.10
N GLN A 151 -1.24 -31.34 -1.01
CA GLN A 151 0.21 -31.31 -1.23
C GLN A 151 0.77 -29.89 -1.35
N HIS A 152 0.06 -28.96 -2.00
CA HIS A 152 0.46 -27.56 -2.13
C HIS A 152 0.42 -26.88 -0.76
N LEU A 153 -0.62 -27.14 0.04
CA LEU A 153 -0.73 -26.62 1.40
C LEU A 153 0.44 -27.05 2.29
N ARG A 154 0.94 -28.29 2.13
CA ARG A 154 2.15 -28.76 2.84
C ARG A 154 3.40 -27.99 2.40
N ILE A 155 3.58 -27.77 1.09
CA ILE A 155 4.70 -26.99 0.55
C ILE A 155 4.71 -25.57 1.11
N ILE A 156 3.54 -24.89 1.12
CA ILE A 156 3.39 -23.53 1.64
C ILE A 156 3.76 -23.47 3.13
N ARG A 157 3.24 -24.41 3.94
CA ARG A 157 3.52 -24.48 5.39
C ARG A 157 4.97 -24.79 5.72
N GLN A 158 5.65 -25.58 4.88
CA GLN A 158 7.04 -25.96 5.07
C GLN A 158 8.03 -24.91 4.55
N ASN A 159 7.55 -23.82 3.97
CA ASN A 159 8.39 -22.80 3.31
C ASN A 159 9.31 -23.43 2.25
N SER A 160 8.80 -24.44 1.54
CA SER A 160 9.49 -25.13 0.46
C SER A 160 9.32 -24.37 -0.86
N ARG A 161 10.19 -24.65 -1.84
CA ARG A 161 10.12 -24.03 -3.17
C ARG A 161 8.78 -24.36 -3.85
N PHE A 162 8.09 -23.33 -4.36
CA PHE A 162 6.84 -23.51 -5.09
C PHE A 162 7.07 -24.20 -6.43
N THR A 163 6.10 -25.03 -6.83
CA THR A 163 6.12 -25.71 -8.13
C THR A 163 5.58 -24.78 -9.23
N PRO A 164 5.88 -25.06 -10.52
CA PRO A 164 5.28 -24.31 -11.63
C PRO A 164 3.75 -24.29 -11.61
N GLU A 165 3.11 -25.40 -11.20
CA GLU A 165 1.64 -25.47 -11.02
C GLU A 165 1.16 -24.44 -9.98
N MET A 166 1.86 -24.32 -8.84
CA MET A 166 1.51 -23.35 -7.81
C MET A 166 1.71 -21.90 -8.27
N PHE A 167 2.76 -21.61 -9.03
CA PHE A 167 2.94 -20.28 -9.63
C PHE A 167 1.77 -19.94 -10.57
N SER A 168 1.37 -20.87 -11.44
CA SER A 168 0.21 -20.68 -12.32
C SER A 168 -1.07 -20.43 -11.53
N SER A 169 -1.29 -21.13 -10.41
CA SER A 169 -2.45 -20.89 -9.54
C SER A 169 -2.39 -19.51 -8.87
N ILE A 170 -1.22 -19.08 -8.38
CA ILE A 170 -1.04 -17.80 -7.69
C ILE A 170 -1.32 -16.63 -8.66
N PHE A 171 -0.69 -16.62 -9.82
CA PHE A 171 -0.87 -15.53 -10.79
C PHE A 171 -2.24 -15.58 -11.46
N GLY A 172 -2.79 -16.78 -11.73
CA GLY A 172 -4.15 -16.92 -12.25
C GLY A 172 -5.21 -16.42 -11.27
N ALA A 173 -5.02 -16.61 -9.96
CA ALA A 173 -5.91 -16.02 -8.96
C ALA A 173 -5.76 -14.49 -8.86
N ALA A 174 -4.53 -13.97 -9.00
CA ALA A 174 -4.30 -12.53 -9.05
C ALA A 174 -4.99 -11.91 -10.28
N ASP A 175 -4.95 -12.57 -11.44
CA ASP A 175 -5.68 -12.15 -12.65
C ASP A 175 -7.20 -12.07 -12.38
N GLN A 176 -7.80 -13.12 -11.81
CA GLN A 176 -9.25 -13.13 -11.50
C GLN A 176 -9.67 -12.05 -10.50
N ILE A 177 -8.87 -11.84 -9.45
CA ILE A 177 -9.12 -10.79 -8.46
C ILE A 177 -9.00 -9.41 -9.13
N TRP A 178 -7.98 -9.20 -9.95
CA TRP A 178 -7.77 -7.95 -10.64
C TRP A 178 -8.88 -7.63 -11.65
N GLU A 179 -9.36 -8.63 -12.40
CA GLU A 179 -10.55 -8.50 -13.26
C GLU A 179 -11.76 -8.07 -12.44
N THR A 180 -12.01 -8.71 -11.29
CA THR A 180 -13.12 -8.36 -10.38
C THR A 180 -13.00 -6.91 -9.87
N LEU A 181 -11.80 -6.49 -9.45
CA LEU A 181 -11.53 -5.13 -8.98
C LEU A 181 -11.67 -4.09 -10.10
N SER A 182 -11.38 -4.48 -11.34
CA SER A 182 -11.44 -3.60 -12.52
C SER A 182 -12.86 -3.48 -13.08
N ASP A 183 -13.62 -4.58 -13.10
CA ASP A 183 -15.00 -4.69 -13.60
C ASP A 183 -16.05 -4.02 -12.71
N GLY A 184 -15.70 -3.69 -11.46
CA GLY A 184 -16.50 -2.84 -10.55
C GLY A 184 -16.82 -1.43 -11.09
N GLY A 185 -16.37 -1.11 -12.30
CA GLY A 185 -16.99 -0.10 -13.16
C GLY A 185 -16.50 1.32 -12.89
N ARG A 186 -15.31 1.65 -13.39
CA ARG A 186 -14.84 3.05 -13.66
C ARG A 186 -13.46 3.18 -14.32
N HIS A 187 -12.63 2.15 -14.32
CA HIS A 187 -11.23 2.22 -14.79
C HIS A 187 -11.12 2.14 -16.32
N ARG A 188 -11.24 3.28 -17.01
CA ARG A 188 -11.23 3.37 -18.50
C ARG A 188 -9.90 2.99 -19.15
N SER A 189 -8.82 2.90 -18.36
CA SER A 189 -7.44 2.72 -18.85
C SER A 189 -6.85 1.37 -18.47
N ALA A 190 -7.65 0.43 -17.95
CA ALA A 190 -7.15 -0.88 -17.55
C ALA A 190 -6.55 -1.61 -18.78
N PRO A 191 -5.28 -2.04 -18.72
CA PRO A 191 -4.71 -2.93 -19.71
C PRO A 191 -5.53 -4.21 -19.87
N SER A 192 -5.44 -4.89 -21.01
CA SER A 192 -6.06 -6.23 -21.13
C SER A 192 -5.34 -7.25 -20.23
N ALA A 193 -5.98 -8.38 -19.89
CA ALA A 193 -5.35 -9.45 -19.11
C ALA A 193 -4.10 -10.07 -19.77
N PHE A 194 -3.92 -9.82 -21.06
CA PHE A 194 -2.77 -10.23 -21.87
C PHE A 194 -1.78 -9.09 -22.13
N ASP A 195 -2.00 -7.92 -21.56
CA ASP A 195 -1.08 -6.79 -21.68
C ASP A 195 0.15 -7.00 -20.78
N GLU A 196 1.34 -6.87 -21.35
CA GLU A 196 2.61 -6.99 -20.63
C GLU A 196 2.78 -5.95 -19.52
N HIS A 197 2.04 -4.84 -19.58
CA HIS A 197 2.08 -3.79 -18.57
C HIS A 197 1.09 -4.00 -17.41
N LYS A 198 0.30 -5.10 -17.40
CA LYS A 198 -0.68 -5.34 -16.33
C LYS A 198 -0.04 -5.36 -14.94
N THR A 199 1.18 -5.90 -14.82
CA THR A 199 1.94 -6.01 -13.57
C THR A 199 2.39 -4.66 -13.01
N HIS A 200 2.35 -3.61 -13.84
CA HIS A 200 2.65 -2.24 -13.44
C HIS A 200 1.41 -1.49 -12.95
N THR A 201 0.21 -2.07 -13.04
CA THR A 201 -1.02 -1.43 -12.54
C THR A 201 -1.16 -1.60 -11.04
N TYR A 202 -1.77 -0.62 -10.38
CA TYR A 202 -2.00 -0.66 -8.94
C TYR A 202 -2.94 -1.80 -8.52
N LEU A 203 -4.06 -1.95 -9.22
CA LEU A 203 -5.03 -2.99 -8.89
C LEU A 203 -4.46 -4.40 -9.09
N TYR A 204 -3.60 -4.63 -10.09
CA TYR A 204 -2.98 -5.94 -10.26
C TYR A 204 -2.00 -6.25 -9.12
N ARG A 205 -1.13 -5.28 -8.77
CA ARG A 205 -0.20 -5.45 -7.64
C ARG A 205 -0.95 -5.67 -6.32
N TYR A 206 -2.09 -4.98 -6.14
CA TYR A 206 -2.97 -5.17 -5.01
C TYR A 206 -3.66 -6.54 -4.99
N ALA A 207 -4.15 -7.02 -6.14
CA ALA A 207 -4.71 -8.35 -6.31
C ALA A 207 -3.67 -9.44 -5.96
N LEU A 208 -2.44 -9.30 -6.46
CA LEU A 208 -1.35 -10.21 -6.12
C LEU A 208 -0.99 -10.14 -4.63
N ALA A 209 -1.03 -8.96 -4.01
CA ALA A 209 -0.84 -8.79 -2.57
C ALA A 209 -1.89 -9.55 -1.76
N LEU A 210 -3.16 -9.58 -2.19
CA LEU A 210 -4.23 -10.37 -1.55
C LEU A 210 -3.95 -11.88 -1.65
N VAL A 211 -3.45 -12.36 -2.79
CA VAL A 211 -3.06 -13.77 -2.94
C VAL A 211 -1.88 -14.12 -2.03
N ILE A 212 -0.86 -13.25 -1.96
CA ILE A 212 0.28 -13.45 -1.07
C ILE A 212 -0.17 -13.39 0.41
N TYR A 213 -1.19 -12.59 0.71
CA TYR A 213 -1.77 -12.54 2.04
C TYR A 213 -2.43 -13.87 2.41
N LEU A 214 -3.15 -14.48 1.48
CA LEU A 214 -3.70 -15.82 1.65
C LEU A 214 -2.58 -16.86 1.89
N LEU A 215 -1.46 -16.78 1.17
CA LEU A 215 -0.30 -17.66 1.41
C LEU A 215 0.26 -17.51 2.82
N TRP A 216 0.32 -16.27 3.33
CA TRP A 216 0.73 -16.00 4.71
C TRP A 216 -0.20 -16.67 5.73
N TRP A 217 -1.52 -16.63 5.51
CA TRP A 217 -2.49 -17.33 6.36
C TRP A 217 -2.30 -18.85 6.35
N ILE A 218 -2.21 -19.44 5.16
CA ILE A 218 -2.00 -20.88 5.00
C ILE A 218 -0.74 -21.33 5.74
N ARG A 219 0.33 -20.54 5.62
CA ARG A 219 1.62 -20.78 6.26
C ARG A 219 1.53 -20.75 7.78
N ASN A 220 0.87 -19.74 8.34
CA ASN A 220 0.82 -19.54 9.79
C ASN A 220 -0.30 -20.31 10.49
N GLY A 221 -1.15 -21.03 9.73
CA GLY A 221 -2.27 -21.80 10.28
C GLY A 221 -3.39 -20.94 10.86
N ASN A 222 -3.32 -19.62 10.69
CA ASN A 222 -4.34 -18.69 11.11
C ASN A 222 -5.46 -18.69 10.08
N GLN A 223 -6.59 -19.32 10.40
CA GLN A 223 -7.82 -19.06 9.65
C GLN A 223 -8.22 -17.60 9.84
N PRO A 224 -8.84 -16.94 8.84
CA PRO A 224 -9.41 -15.61 9.04
C PRO A 224 -10.48 -15.67 10.12
N GLN A 225 -10.09 -15.34 11.34
CA GLN A 225 -11.04 -15.16 12.41
C GLN A 225 -11.73 -13.82 12.12
N LYS A 226 -13.01 -13.92 11.75
CA LYS A 226 -13.98 -12.89 11.30
C LYS A 226 -14.08 -11.64 12.19
N ARG A 227 -12.99 -10.92 12.43
CA ARG A 227 -13.00 -9.59 13.04
C ARG A 227 -12.77 -8.58 11.93
N LEU A 228 -13.86 -7.95 11.49
CA LEU A 228 -13.89 -6.92 10.45
C LEU A 228 -12.80 -5.86 10.65
N GLU A 229 -12.49 -5.48 11.89
CA GLU A 229 -11.42 -4.52 12.19
C GLU A 229 -10.02 -5.04 11.85
N ARG A 230 -9.72 -6.31 12.17
CA ARG A 230 -8.41 -6.91 11.82
C ARG A 230 -8.26 -7.01 10.31
N THR A 231 -9.32 -7.48 9.64
CA THR A 231 -9.42 -7.51 8.18
C THR A 231 -9.12 -6.15 7.55
N ARG A 232 -9.69 -5.06 8.08
CA ARG A 232 -9.43 -3.71 7.57
C ARG A 232 -7.98 -3.28 7.76
N ASN A 233 -7.40 -3.52 8.94
CA ASN A 233 -5.98 -3.20 9.18
C ASN A 233 -5.08 -3.98 8.23
N ASP A 234 -5.38 -5.26 8.00
CA ASP A 234 -4.60 -6.09 7.08
C ASP A 234 -4.64 -5.53 5.65
N LEU A 235 -5.79 -5.03 5.18
CA LEU A 235 -5.89 -4.37 3.86
C LEU A 235 -5.08 -3.08 3.79
N ILE A 236 -5.06 -2.31 4.88
CA ILE A 236 -4.23 -1.11 4.99
C ILE A 236 -2.75 -1.49 4.90
N ASP A 237 -2.29 -2.47 5.66
CA ASP A 237 -0.90 -2.96 5.63
C ASP A 237 -0.49 -3.45 4.23
N LEU A 238 -1.42 -4.13 3.53
CA LEU A 238 -1.20 -4.56 2.14
C LEU A 238 -1.03 -3.39 1.19
N SER A 239 -1.77 -2.29 1.38
CA SER A 239 -1.60 -1.09 0.55
C SER A 239 -0.19 -0.50 0.65
N PHE A 240 0.39 -0.44 1.86
CA PHE A 240 1.77 0.01 2.05
C PHE A 240 2.77 -0.88 1.33
N ALA A 241 2.59 -2.21 1.42
CA ALA A 241 3.41 -3.17 0.68
C ALA A 241 3.31 -2.96 -0.83
N VAL A 242 2.09 -2.74 -1.35
CA VAL A 242 1.85 -2.46 -2.78
C VAL A 242 2.53 -1.17 -3.22
N TYR A 243 2.36 -0.06 -2.48
CA TYR A 243 3.06 1.18 -2.78
C TYR A 243 4.57 0.98 -2.77
N GLY A 244 5.11 0.24 -1.79
CA GLY A 244 6.53 -0.07 -1.69
C GLY A 244 7.11 -0.67 -2.96
N THR A 245 6.34 -1.46 -3.72
CA THR A 245 6.82 -2.07 -4.98
C THR A 245 7.04 -1.09 -6.13
N TYR A 246 6.54 0.14 -6.03
CA TYR A 246 6.79 1.20 -7.02
C TYR A 246 8.07 1.98 -6.74
N TYR A 247 8.64 1.81 -5.54
CA TYR A 247 9.77 2.58 -5.04
C TYR A 247 10.90 1.62 -4.62
N GLU A 248 11.98 2.16 -4.06
CA GLU A 248 13.16 1.35 -3.69
C GLU A 248 12.94 0.51 -2.43
N GLY A 249 11.83 0.70 -1.69
CA GLY A 249 11.59 -0.03 -0.44
C GLY A 249 10.32 0.34 0.32
N LEU A 250 10.03 -0.49 1.32
CA LEU A 250 9.09 -0.21 2.40
C LEU A 250 9.86 -0.09 3.72
N MET A 251 9.65 1.00 4.45
CA MET A 251 10.11 1.19 5.82
C MET A 251 8.96 0.90 6.77
N THR A 252 9.02 -0.24 7.47
CA THR A 252 8.02 -0.67 8.45
C THR A 252 8.67 -1.41 9.61
N SER A 253 8.11 -1.28 10.81
CA SER A 253 8.44 -2.13 11.96
C SER A 253 7.54 -3.37 12.08
N ASP A 254 6.47 -3.44 11.29
CA ASP A 254 5.57 -4.59 11.28
C ASP A 254 6.16 -5.74 10.45
N LYS A 255 6.35 -6.89 11.11
CA LYS A 255 6.97 -8.07 10.50
C LYS A 255 6.12 -8.67 9.38
N LYS A 256 4.80 -8.57 9.48
CA LYS A 256 3.89 -9.09 8.47
C LYS A 256 3.92 -8.17 7.25
N ALA A 257 3.80 -6.85 7.41
CA ALA A 257 3.90 -5.89 6.32
C ALA A 257 5.25 -6.02 5.58
N GLY A 258 6.37 -6.14 6.31
CA GLY A 258 7.68 -6.40 5.71
C GLY A 258 7.75 -7.72 4.94
N TRP A 259 7.18 -8.80 5.49
CA TRP A 259 7.10 -10.09 4.79
C TRP A 259 6.24 -10.00 3.53
N MET A 260 5.11 -9.31 3.59
CA MET A 260 4.21 -9.09 2.46
C MET A 260 4.92 -8.34 1.33
N TYR A 261 5.59 -7.24 1.64
CA TYR A 261 6.36 -6.45 0.69
C TYR A 261 7.44 -7.28 -0.02
N GLU A 262 8.28 -8.01 0.73
CA GLU A 262 9.36 -8.77 0.09
C GLU A 262 8.84 -9.88 -0.82
N ASN A 263 7.79 -10.60 -0.40
CA ASN A 263 7.22 -11.66 -1.26
C ASN A 263 6.53 -11.07 -2.49
N LEU A 264 5.87 -9.91 -2.36
CA LEU A 264 5.24 -9.22 -3.48
C LEU A 264 6.29 -8.73 -4.48
N ARG A 265 7.36 -8.09 -4.00
CA ARG A 265 8.48 -7.63 -4.82
C ARG A 265 9.15 -8.78 -5.58
N LEU A 266 9.39 -9.90 -4.91
CA LEU A 266 9.98 -11.09 -5.52
C LEU A 266 9.05 -11.72 -6.57
N ALA A 267 7.75 -11.77 -6.30
CA ALA A 267 6.77 -12.30 -7.25
C ALA A 267 6.69 -11.45 -8.53
N LEU A 268 6.65 -10.12 -8.38
CA LEU A 268 6.64 -9.19 -9.52
C LEU A 268 7.94 -9.30 -10.34
N GLY A 269 9.10 -9.34 -9.67
CA GLY A 269 10.39 -9.47 -10.34
C GLY A 269 10.55 -10.80 -11.09
N ALA A 270 9.92 -11.89 -10.62
CA ALA A 270 9.92 -13.17 -11.32
C ALA A 270 9.17 -13.09 -12.66
N VAL A 271 8.02 -12.41 -12.69
CA VAL A 271 7.21 -12.24 -13.92
C VAL A 271 7.92 -11.34 -14.92
N GLU A 272 8.48 -10.21 -14.46
CA GLU A 272 9.21 -9.28 -15.31
C GLU A 272 10.50 -9.91 -15.88
N GLY A 273 11.17 -10.74 -15.09
CA GLY A 273 12.34 -11.53 -15.52
C GLY A 273 11.99 -12.58 -16.58
N GLU A 274 10.90 -13.33 -16.41
CA GLU A 274 10.44 -14.32 -17.39
C GLU A 274 10.05 -13.67 -18.72
N MET A 275 9.35 -12.53 -18.69
CA MET A 275 8.98 -11.76 -19.90
C MET A 275 10.20 -11.24 -20.67
N THR A 276 11.32 -10.99 -19.99
CA THR A 276 12.57 -10.54 -20.63
C THR A 276 13.30 -11.68 -21.36
N THR A 277 13.21 -12.92 -20.87
CA THR A 277 13.80 -14.11 -21.51
C THR A 277 12.99 -14.70 -22.67
N MET A 278 11.75 -14.25 -22.87
CA MET A 278 10.90 -14.65 -24.01
C MET A 278 11.00 -13.71 -25.21
N ARG A 279 11.81 -12.64 -25.14
CA ARG A 279 12.16 -11.75 -26.24
C ARG A 279 13.54 -12.08 -26.80
#